data_AF-Q2RK95-F1
#
_entry.id   AF-Q2RK95-F1
#
_cell.length_a   1.000
_cell.length_b   1.000
_cell.length_c   1.000
_cell.angle_alpha   90.00
_cell.angle_beta   90.00
_cell.angle_gamma   90.00
#
_symmetry.space_group_name_H-M   'P 1'
#
loop_
_entity.id
_entity.type
_entity.pdbx_description
1 polymer ?
#
loop_
_entity_poly.entity_id
_entity_poly.type
_entity_poly.pdbx_seq_one_letter_code
_entity_poly.pdbx_strand_id
1 'polypeptide(L)'
;MDFPGRVIPLIFPGTGFIFIIDTSRGYPEVEPVRVLVADDEAGLRQLVRLYLEKEGMIVGEAATGRQTLERLHQDKYDLLILDLMMPDGDGWTVCREVRREMDLPIIMLTARGEEMDRLLGFELGADDYVTKPFSPRELVARVKALLRRARNERARGERLQFPGLVIDIPAREVKVDGRTIGNLTPKEFDLLLFLARHPGQVMSREKILEKVWGYDFYGDLRTVDTHIKNLREKLGREHAWIATVWGVGYKFEVGS
;
A
#
# COMPACT_ATOMS: atom_id res chain seq x y z
N MET A 1 -14.91 -0.55 -28.13
CA MET A 1 -14.84 -1.03 -26.73
C MET A 1 -15.26 -2.48 -26.74
N ASP A 2 -14.30 -3.39 -26.75
CA ASP A 2 -14.56 -4.84 -26.73
C ASP A 2 -14.88 -5.28 -25.30
N PHE A 3 -16.09 -5.83 -25.11
CA PHE A 3 -16.43 -6.60 -23.93
C PHE A 3 -15.96 -8.05 -24.16
N PRO A 4 -15.21 -8.67 -23.23
CA PRO A 4 -14.81 -10.06 -23.37
C PRO A 4 -15.97 -10.96 -22.92
N GLY A 5 -17.05 -10.95 -23.68
CA GLY A 5 -18.25 -11.74 -23.40
C GLY A 5 -19.19 -11.68 -24.59
N ARG A 6 -19.54 -12.83 -25.15
CA ARG A 6 -20.48 -12.90 -26.28
C ARG A 6 -21.87 -12.60 -25.75
N VAL A 7 -22.34 -11.36 -25.91
CA VAL A 7 -23.72 -10.97 -25.59
C VAL A 7 -24.63 -11.59 -26.66
N ILE A 8 -25.49 -12.53 -26.27
CA ILE A 8 -26.47 -13.12 -27.19
C ILE A 8 -27.77 -12.31 -27.05
N PRO A 9 -28.18 -11.54 -28.07
CA PRO A 9 -29.45 -10.81 -27.99
C PRO A 9 -30.60 -11.78 -28.26
N LEU A 10 -31.45 -12.01 -27.25
CA LEU A 10 -32.76 -12.65 -27.45
C LEU A 10 -33.82 -11.56 -27.55
N ILE A 11 -34.46 -11.45 -28.71
CA ILE A 11 -35.54 -10.51 -28.99
C ILE A 11 -36.87 -11.19 -28.62
N PHE A 12 -37.59 -10.63 -27.65
CA PHE A 12 -39.01 -10.93 -27.45
C PHE A 12 -39.84 -9.68 -27.76
N PRO A 13 -40.99 -9.80 -28.44
CA PRO A 13 -41.82 -8.65 -28.77
C PRO A 13 -42.54 -8.13 -27.52
N GLY A 14 -42.26 -6.89 -27.11
CA GLY A 14 -43.16 -6.12 -26.25
C GLY A 14 -42.60 -5.52 -24.95
N THR A 15 -41.37 -5.84 -24.52
CA THR A 15 -40.81 -5.25 -23.28
C THR A 15 -39.30 -5.12 -23.40
N GLY A 16 -38.72 -4.04 -22.88
CA GLY A 16 -37.34 -3.59 -23.11
C GLY A 16 -36.24 -4.62 -22.83
N PHE A 17 -35.03 -4.30 -23.31
CA PHE A 17 -33.83 -5.14 -23.24
C PHE A 17 -33.55 -5.63 -21.81
N ILE A 18 -33.58 -6.95 -21.60
CA ILE A 18 -33.02 -7.62 -20.41
C ILE A 18 -31.74 -8.32 -20.86
N PHE A 19 -30.59 -7.91 -20.33
CA PHE A 19 -29.33 -8.62 -20.50
C PHE A 19 -29.31 -9.82 -19.55
N ILE A 20 -29.41 -11.03 -20.08
CA ILE A 20 -29.13 -12.25 -19.31
C ILE A 20 -27.62 -12.46 -19.33
N ILE A 21 -27.00 -12.31 -18.17
CA ILE A 21 -25.57 -12.59 -17.97
C ILE A 21 -25.43 -14.10 -17.86
N ASP A 22 -24.59 -14.70 -18.70
CA ASP A 22 -24.23 -16.12 -18.59
C ASP A 22 -23.43 -16.35 -17.30
N THR A 23 -24.06 -17.00 -16.31
CA THR A 23 -23.47 -17.31 -15.00
C THR A 23 -22.59 -18.57 -14.99
N SER A 24 -22.36 -19.20 -16.14
CA SER A 24 -21.53 -20.41 -16.24
C SER A 24 -20.02 -20.15 -16.12
N ARG A 25 -19.58 -18.90 -16.32
CA ARG A 25 -18.27 -18.42 -15.85
C ARG A 25 -18.46 -17.82 -14.47
N GLY A 26 -18.02 -18.55 -13.43
CA GLY A 26 -18.03 -18.05 -12.07
C GLY A 26 -17.47 -16.62 -12.02
N TYR A 27 -18.24 -15.70 -11.43
CA TYR A 27 -17.68 -14.42 -11.01
C TYR A 27 -16.49 -14.75 -10.11
N PRO A 28 -15.32 -14.09 -10.25
CA PRO A 28 -14.28 -14.25 -9.25
C PRO A 28 -14.90 -13.85 -7.92
N GLU A 29 -15.05 -14.81 -7.00
CA GLU A 29 -15.44 -14.55 -5.63
C GLU A 29 -14.48 -13.47 -5.12
N VAL A 30 -14.99 -12.27 -4.94
CA VAL A 30 -14.19 -11.20 -4.36
C VAL A 30 -14.08 -11.58 -2.89
N GLU A 31 -12.94 -12.16 -2.50
CA GLU A 31 -12.66 -12.42 -1.09
C GLU A 31 -12.97 -11.14 -0.29
N PRO A 32 -13.76 -11.26 0.78
CA PRO A 32 -14.15 -10.10 1.57
C PRO A 32 -12.91 -9.47 2.20
N VAL A 33 -12.78 -8.15 2.04
CA VAL A 33 -11.63 -7.42 2.58
C VAL A 33 -11.64 -7.48 4.10
N ARG A 34 -10.51 -7.86 4.70
CA ARG A 34 -10.31 -7.98 6.16
C ARG A 34 -9.38 -6.87 6.65
N VAL A 35 -9.84 -6.06 7.61
CA VAL A 35 -9.06 -4.97 8.22
C VAL A 35 -8.84 -5.27 9.70
N LEU A 36 -7.59 -5.15 10.18
CA LEU A 36 -7.30 -5.22 11.62
C LEU A 36 -7.21 -3.80 12.18
N VAL A 37 -7.93 -3.51 13.26
CA VAL A 37 -7.87 -2.24 13.99
C VAL A 37 -7.21 -2.47 15.35
N ALA A 38 -6.05 -1.86 15.56
CA ALA A 38 -5.26 -1.93 16.78
C ALA A 38 -5.19 -0.55 17.44
N ASP A 39 -5.80 -0.41 18.60
CA ASP A 39 -5.88 0.82 19.40
C ASP A 39 -6.25 0.42 20.83
N ASP A 40 -5.81 1.08 21.90
CA ASP A 40 -6.18 0.68 23.27
C ASP A 40 -7.57 1.19 23.67
N GLU A 41 -8.06 2.24 23.01
CA GLU A 41 -9.36 2.84 23.28
C GLU A 41 -10.50 2.02 22.64
N ALA A 42 -11.24 1.27 23.46
CA ALA A 42 -12.34 0.42 22.98
C ALA A 42 -13.44 1.19 22.22
N GLY A 43 -13.73 2.42 22.65
CA GLY A 43 -14.72 3.27 21.99
C GLY A 43 -14.31 3.65 20.57
N LEU A 44 -13.02 3.96 20.37
CA LEU A 44 -12.48 4.28 19.06
C LEU A 44 -12.46 3.05 18.14
N ARG A 45 -12.01 1.89 18.64
CA ARG A 45 -12.07 0.62 17.87
C ARG A 45 -13.48 0.32 17.38
N GLN A 46 -14.46 0.39 18.28
CA GLN A 46 -15.86 0.12 17.96
C GLN A 46 -16.42 1.12 16.94
N LEU A 47 -16.05 2.41 17.06
CA LEU A 47 -16.45 3.43 16.10
C LEU A 47 -15.88 3.16 14.72
N VAL A 48 -14.57 2.88 14.61
CA VAL A 48 -13.91 2.57 13.34
C VAL A 48 -14.50 1.30 12.72
N ARG A 49 -14.68 0.25 13.52
CA ARG A 49 -15.30 -1.01 13.09
C ARG A 49 -16.67 -0.78 12.46
N LEU A 50 -17.55 -0.03 13.13
CA LEU A 50 -18.89 0.26 12.63
C LEU A 50 -18.87 0.92 11.25
N TYR A 51 -17.92 1.82 10.99
CA TYR A 51 -17.81 2.51 9.71
C TYR A 51 -17.21 1.64 8.61
N LEU A 52 -16.25 0.76 8.94
CA LEU A 52 -15.67 -0.17 7.97
C LEU A 52 -16.64 -1.30 7.60
N GLU A 53 -17.37 -1.86 8.58
CA GLU A 53 -18.38 -2.91 8.35
C GLU A 53 -19.53 -2.41 7.47
N LYS A 54 -19.95 -1.14 7.64
CA LYS A 54 -20.94 -0.50 6.75
C LYS A 54 -20.52 -0.46 5.29
N GLU A 55 -19.23 -0.59 5.02
CA GLU A 55 -18.64 -0.61 3.68
C GLU A 55 -18.35 -2.03 3.19
N GLY A 56 -18.85 -3.04 3.90
CA GLY A 56 -18.73 -4.46 3.53
C GLY A 56 -17.39 -5.10 3.89
N MET A 57 -16.57 -4.46 4.74
CA MET A 57 -15.31 -5.01 5.21
C MET A 57 -15.52 -5.85 6.48
N ILE A 58 -14.75 -6.92 6.63
CA ILE A 58 -14.67 -7.69 7.87
C ILE A 58 -13.60 -7.05 8.75
N VAL A 59 -13.89 -6.86 10.04
CA VAL A 59 -12.99 -6.13 10.94
C VAL A 59 -12.56 -7.02 12.11
N GLY A 60 -11.25 -7.14 12.29
CA GLY A 60 -10.65 -7.64 13.54
C GLY A 60 -10.28 -6.48 14.46
N GLU A 61 -10.28 -6.72 15.77
CA GLU A 61 -9.92 -5.72 16.78
C GLU A 61 -8.81 -6.23 17.70
N ALA A 62 -7.81 -5.40 17.98
CA ALA A 62 -6.76 -5.65 18.96
C ALA A 62 -6.61 -4.46 19.90
N ALA A 63 -6.47 -4.72 21.20
CA ALA A 63 -6.32 -3.71 22.24
C ALA A 63 -4.85 -3.47 22.63
N THR A 64 -3.93 -4.33 22.19
CA THR A 64 -2.50 -4.25 22.51
C THR A 64 -1.65 -4.65 21.31
N GLY A 65 -0.39 -4.22 21.28
CA GLY A 65 0.55 -4.60 20.23
C GLY A 65 0.77 -6.12 20.14
N ARG A 66 0.82 -6.80 21.29
CA ARG A 66 0.90 -8.27 21.36
C ARG A 66 -0.30 -8.94 20.69
N GLN A 67 -1.52 -8.52 21.05
CA GLN A 67 -2.73 -9.06 20.42
C GLN A 67 -2.77 -8.76 18.92
N THR A 68 -2.23 -7.61 18.51
CA THR A 68 -2.12 -7.24 17.09
C THR A 68 -1.28 -8.26 16.34
N LEU A 69 -0.04 -8.54 16.80
CA LEU A 69 0.84 -9.52 16.16
C LEU A 69 0.25 -10.94 16.19
N GLU A 70 -0.30 -11.37 17.33
CA GLU A 70 -0.94 -12.69 17.46
C GLU A 70 -2.07 -12.87 16.42
N ARG A 71 -2.89 -11.85 16.21
CA ARG A 71 -3.96 -11.89 15.20
C ARG A 71 -3.42 -11.91 13.78
N LEU A 72 -2.41 -11.10 13.47
CA LEU A 72 -1.79 -11.05 12.14
C LEU A 72 -1.13 -12.39 11.76
N HIS A 73 -0.70 -13.18 12.74
CA HIS A 73 -0.17 -14.53 12.51
C HIS A 73 -1.25 -15.61 12.35
N GLN A 74 -2.41 -15.43 13.00
CA GLN A 74 -3.51 -16.40 12.98
C GLN A 74 -4.44 -16.23 11.78
N ASP A 75 -4.66 -15.00 11.36
CA ASP A 75 -5.65 -14.61 10.36
C ASP A 75 -5.00 -13.81 9.23
N LYS A 76 -5.56 -13.91 8.02
CA LYS A 76 -5.20 -13.02 6.92
C LYS A 76 -5.94 -11.69 7.02
N TYR A 77 -5.20 -10.60 6.91
CA TYR A 77 -5.72 -9.24 6.79
C TYR A 77 -5.16 -8.58 5.53
N ASP A 78 -5.91 -7.63 4.98
CA ASP A 78 -5.53 -6.84 3.81
C ASP A 78 -5.02 -5.44 4.18
N LEU A 79 -5.30 -4.99 5.42
CA LEU A 79 -4.84 -3.70 5.94
C LEU A 79 -4.81 -3.72 7.47
N LEU A 80 -3.81 -3.07 8.06
CA LEU A 80 -3.71 -2.77 9.48
C LEU A 80 -3.94 -1.28 9.74
N ILE A 81 -4.82 -0.95 10.67
CA ILE A 81 -4.94 0.38 11.27
C ILE A 81 -4.31 0.27 12.66
N LEU A 82 -3.27 1.06 12.93
CA LEU A 82 -2.43 0.91 14.11
C LEU A 82 -2.28 2.23 14.86
N ASP A 83 -2.71 2.26 16.11
CA ASP A 83 -2.41 3.37 17.01
C ASP A 83 -0.98 3.31 17.51
N LEU A 84 -0.32 4.47 17.48
CA LEU A 84 1.04 4.62 18.00
C LEU A 84 1.07 4.75 19.52
N MET A 85 0.03 5.32 20.13
CA MET A 85 0.04 5.71 21.55
C MET A 85 -0.51 4.65 22.51
N MET A 86 -0.44 3.36 22.14
CA MET A 86 -0.91 2.28 23.02
C MET A 86 0.01 2.10 24.26
N PRO A 87 -0.56 2.03 25.48
CA PRO A 87 0.19 2.07 26.75
C PRO A 87 1.10 0.86 27.01
N ASP A 88 0.83 -0.30 26.40
CA ASP A 88 1.55 -1.57 26.66
C ASP A 88 2.68 -1.88 25.65
N GLY A 89 3.09 -0.91 24.83
CA GLY A 89 4.31 -1.02 24.02
C GLY A 89 4.08 -0.84 22.51
N ASP A 90 4.43 0.38 22.08
CA ASP A 90 4.93 0.79 20.78
C ASP A 90 4.24 0.19 19.55
N GLY A 91 3.23 0.90 19.03
CA GLY A 91 2.81 0.75 17.62
C GLY A 91 4.02 0.81 16.66
N TRP A 92 5.10 1.47 17.07
CA TRP A 92 6.41 1.40 16.40
C TRP A 92 7.01 0.02 16.27
N THR A 93 7.02 -0.74 17.35
CA THR A 93 7.54 -2.10 17.41
C THR A 93 6.62 -3.03 16.64
N VAL A 94 5.31 -2.89 16.77
CA VAL A 94 4.36 -3.65 15.94
C VAL A 94 4.62 -3.40 14.46
N CYS A 95 4.76 -2.14 14.04
CA CYS A 95 5.04 -1.80 12.64
C CYS A 95 6.35 -2.42 12.15
N ARG A 96 7.43 -2.35 12.95
CA ARG A 96 8.72 -2.97 12.62
C ARG A 96 8.59 -4.47 12.38
N GLU A 97 7.94 -5.17 13.28
CA GLU A 97 7.79 -6.62 13.23
C GLU A 97 6.90 -7.04 12.06
N VAL A 98 5.78 -6.33 11.85
CA VAL A 98 4.92 -6.51 10.66
C VAL A 98 5.73 -6.31 9.38
N ARG A 99 6.56 -5.26 9.29
CA ARG A 99 7.37 -5.00 8.09
C ARG A 99 8.50 -5.97 7.84
N ARG A 100 8.99 -6.66 8.89
CA ARG A 100 9.97 -7.74 8.76
C ARG A 100 9.37 -9.02 8.19
N GLU A 101 8.08 -9.25 8.43
CA GLU A 101 7.44 -10.54 8.17
C GLU A 101 6.39 -10.50 7.05
N MET A 102 5.81 -9.34 6.75
CA MET A 102 4.67 -9.21 5.85
C MET A 102 4.59 -7.86 5.11
N ASP A 103 4.18 -7.91 3.84
CA ASP A 103 3.88 -6.72 3.00
C ASP A 103 2.40 -6.31 3.17
N LEU A 104 2.01 -6.01 4.41
CA LEU A 104 0.64 -5.61 4.76
C LEU A 104 0.51 -4.07 4.75
N PRO A 105 -0.45 -3.47 4.03
CA PRO A 105 -0.70 -2.03 4.13
C PRO A 105 -0.99 -1.57 5.58
N ILE A 106 -0.33 -0.52 6.06
CA ILE A 106 -0.47 0.02 7.43
C ILE A 106 -0.89 1.49 7.39
N ILE A 107 -2.01 1.83 8.02
CA ILE A 107 -2.40 3.20 8.38
C ILE A 107 -2.06 3.43 9.85
N MET A 108 -1.19 4.38 10.14
CA MET A 108 -0.89 4.77 11.53
C MET A 108 -1.84 5.85 12.03
N LEU A 109 -2.38 5.68 13.23
CA LEU A 109 -3.08 6.71 13.98
C LEU A 109 -2.08 7.37 14.92
N THR A 110 -1.98 8.69 14.88
CA THR A 110 -0.98 9.47 15.64
C THR A 110 -1.61 10.69 16.29
N ALA A 111 -1.12 11.12 17.45
CA ALA A 111 -1.53 12.39 18.04
C ALA A 111 -0.88 13.56 17.27
N ARG A 112 -1.60 14.67 17.11
CA ARG A 112 -1.05 15.88 16.50
C ARG A 112 0.03 16.48 17.39
N GLY A 113 1.30 16.50 16.95
CA GLY A 113 2.30 17.37 17.58
C GLY A 113 3.75 16.92 17.57
N GLU A 114 4.05 15.63 17.37
CA GLU A 114 5.44 15.17 17.49
C GLU A 114 6.07 15.04 16.09
N GLU A 115 6.97 15.97 15.79
CA GLU A 115 7.85 15.93 14.61
C GLU A 115 8.69 14.62 14.59
N MET A 116 8.95 14.06 15.78
CA MET A 116 9.63 12.78 16.00
C MET A 116 8.79 11.57 15.56
N ASP A 117 7.49 11.55 15.86
CA ASP A 117 6.58 10.46 15.49
C ASP A 117 6.42 10.36 13.97
N ARG A 118 6.43 11.49 13.28
CA ARG A 118 6.38 11.47 11.81
C ARG A 118 7.68 10.90 11.24
N LEU A 119 8.84 11.37 11.69
CA LEU A 119 10.14 10.92 11.17
C LEU A 119 10.42 9.43 11.43
N LEU A 120 10.14 8.92 12.64
CA LEU A 120 10.26 7.50 12.97
C LEU A 120 9.20 6.65 12.24
N GLY A 121 8.01 7.24 12.04
CA GLY A 121 7.00 6.83 11.08
C GLY A 121 7.57 6.33 9.78
N PHE A 122 8.27 7.26 9.17
CA PHE A 122 8.74 7.13 7.81
C PHE A 122 9.92 6.16 7.70
N GLU A 123 10.77 6.05 8.73
CA GLU A 123 11.82 5.02 8.76
C GLU A 123 11.27 3.61 8.89
N LEU A 124 10.09 3.46 9.52
CA LEU A 124 9.47 2.16 9.80
C LEU A 124 8.46 1.73 8.73
N GLY A 125 8.16 2.58 7.76
CA GLY A 125 7.53 2.19 6.50
C GLY A 125 6.00 2.14 6.50
N ALA A 126 5.28 2.93 7.31
CA ALA A 126 3.82 2.99 7.21
C ALA A 126 3.35 3.61 5.87
N ASP A 127 2.16 3.21 5.39
CA ASP A 127 1.65 3.58 4.07
C ASP A 127 0.89 4.91 4.05
N ASP A 128 0.22 5.22 5.16
CA ASP A 128 -0.52 6.46 5.39
C ASP A 128 -0.56 6.79 6.90
N TYR A 129 -0.83 8.05 7.23
CA TYR A 129 -0.96 8.56 8.61
C TYR A 129 -2.25 9.35 8.77
N VAL A 130 -2.92 9.15 9.90
CA VAL A 130 -4.12 9.88 10.28
C VAL A 130 -3.90 10.48 11.66
N THR A 131 -4.01 11.81 11.75
CA THR A 131 -3.86 12.51 13.02
C THR A 131 -5.15 12.46 13.83
N LYS A 132 -5.06 12.14 15.12
CA LYS A 132 -6.14 12.27 16.10
C LYS A 132 -6.28 13.76 16.49
N PRO A 133 -7.51 14.32 16.56
CA PRO A 133 -8.79 13.69 16.22
C PRO A 133 -9.04 13.64 14.71
N PHE A 134 -9.61 12.54 14.23
CA PHE A 134 -9.97 12.34 12.82
C PHE A 134 -11.47 12.05 12.62
N SER A 135 -11.95 12.24 11.40
CA SER A 135 -13.27 11.79 10.99
C SER A 135 -13.25 10.31 10.61
N PRO A 136 -14.14 9.44 11.14
CA PRO A 136 -14.23 8.04 10.70
C PRO A 136 -14.43 7.90 9.18
N ARG A 137 -15.15 8.84 8.55
CA ARG A 137 -15.34 8.87 7.09
C ARG A 137 -14.04 9.13 6.33
N GLU A 138 -13.16 9.97 6.88
CA GLU A 138 -11.84 10.22 6.31
C GLU A 138 -10.98 8.96 6.35
N LEU A 139 -10.94 8.28 7.50
CA LEU A 139 -10.22 7.01 7.66
C LEU A 139 -10.70 5.95 6.67
N VAL A 140 -12.01 5.78 6.52
CA VAL A 140 -12.59 4.86 5.52
C VAL A 140 -12.15 5.23 4.09
N ALA A 141 -12.12 6.51 3.74
CA ALA A 141 -11.69 6.94 2.41
C ALA A 141 -10.22 6.59 2.15
N ARG A 142 -9.34 6.74 3.15
CA ARG A 142 -7.92 6.35 3.09
C ARG A 142 -7.73 4.85 2.97
N VAL A 143 -8.46 4.07 3.76
CA VAL A 143 -8.50 2.60 3.66
C VAL A 143 -8.85 2.16 2.25
N LYS A 144 -9.95 2.68 1.70
CA LYS A 144 -10.39 2.38 0.32
C LYS A 144 -9.35 2.80 -0.73
N ALA A 145 -8.68 3.93 -0.52
CA ALA A 145 -7.64 4.42 -1.44
C ALA A 145 -6.42 3.49 -1.47
N LEU A 146 -5.94 3.04 -0.31
CA LEU A 146 -4.83 2.09 -0.20
C LEU A 146 -5.18 0.73 -0.82
N LEU A 147 -6.34 0.18 -0.46
CA LEU A 147 -6.80 -1.11 -1.01
C LEU A 147 -6.99 -1.05 -2.53
N ARG A 148 -7.50 0.06 -3.07
CA ARG A 148 -7.65 0.25 -4.51
C ARG A 148 -6.28 0.32 -5.22
N ARG A 149 -5.28 0.96 -4.61
CA ARG A 149 -3.91 0.99 -5.17
C ARG A 149 -3.34 -0.42 -5.24
N ALA A 150 -3.40 -1.17 -4.13
CA ALA A 150 -2.96 -2.57 -4.08
C ALA A 150 -3.69 -3.46 -5.10
N ARG A 151 -5.00 -3.27 -5.28
CA ARG A 151 -5.81 -4.06 -6.23
C ARG A 151 -5.57 -3.71 -7.70
N ASN A 152 -5.43 -2.41 -8.01
CA ASN A 152 -5.21 -1.95 -9.39
C ASN A 152 -3.83 -2.37 -9.91
N GLU A 153 -2.84 -2.48 -9.04
CA GLU A 153 -1.53 -3.06 -9.35
C GLU A 153 -1.65 -4.56 -9.68
N ARG A 154 -2.47 -5.29 -8.91
CA ARG A 154 -2.76 -6.71 -9.14
C ARG A 154 -3.49 -7.00 -10.45
N ALA A 155 -4.42 -6.14 -10.86
CA ALA A 155 -5.28 -6.36 -12.01
C ALA A 155 -4.60 -6.11 -13.38
N ARG A 156 -3.46 -5.40 -13.43
CA ARG A 156 -2.81 -5.07 -14.71
C ARG A 156 -1.92 -6.15 -15.30
N GLY A 157 -1.58 -7.20 -14.54
CA GLY A 157 -0.70 -8.28 -15.03
C GLY A 157 0.69 -7.80 -15.50
N GLU A 158 1.04 -6.55 -15.20
CA GLU A 158 2.13 -5.82 -15.85
C GLU A 158 3.44 -6.16 -15.12
N ARG A 159 4.42 -6.71 -15.86
CA ARG A 159 5.79 -6.90 -15.38
C ARG A 159 6.68 -5.91 -16.12
N LEU A 160 7.47 -5.13 -15.39
CA LEU A 160 8.54 -4.33 -15.98
C LEU A 160 9.83 -5.16 -15.97
N GLN A 161 10.51 -5.22 -17.12
CA GLN A 161 11.77 -5.95 -17.28
C GLN A 161 12.85 -5.00 -17.79
N PHE A 162 13.97 -4.97 -17.09
CA PHE A 162 15.20 -4.26 -17.44
C PHE A 162 16.38 -5.24 -17.30
N PRO A 163 17.55 -4.95 -17.90
CA PRO A 163 18.75 -5.73 -17.66
C PRO A 163 19.01 -5.88 -16.14
N GLY A 164 19.03 -7.12 -15.66
CA GLY A 164 19.24 -7.46 -14.25
C GLY A 164 18.10 -7.15 -13.29
N LEU A 165 16.99 -6.52 -13.72
CA LEU A 165 15.89 -6.13 -12.84
C LEU A 165 14.51 -6.51 -13.42
N VAL A 166 13.71 -7.21 -12.63
CA VAL A 166 12.31 -7.51 -12.92
C VAL A 166 11.43 -7.00 -11.79
N ILE A 167 10.40 -6.23 -12.13
CA ILE A 167 9.38 -5.73 -11.19
C ILE A 167 8.06 -6.42 -11.57
N ASP A 168 7.62 -7.37 -10.75
CA ASP A 168 6.31 -8.01 -10.88
C ASP A 168 5.28 -7.18 -10.10
N ILE A 169 4.52 -6.36 -10.82
CA ILE A 169 3.57 -5.44 -10.21
C ILE A 169 2.44 -6.20 -9.50
N PRO A 170 1.83 -7.25 -10.11
CA PRO A 170 0.81 -8.00 -9.41
C PRO A 170 1.25 -8.74 -8.16
N ALA A 171 2.46 -9.29 -8.17
CA ALA A 171 3.03 -9.98 -7.02
C ALA A 171 3.67 -9.03 -6.00
N ARG A 172 3.83 -7.74 -6.35
CA ARG A 172 4.67 -6.77 -5.62
C ARG A 172 6.06 -7.32 -5.32
N GLU A 173 6.59 -8.12 -6.24
CA GLU A 173 7.90 -8.75 -6.12
C GLU A 173 8.92 -8.05 -7.00
N VAL A 174 10.14 -7.90 -6.48
CA VAL A 174 11.28 -7.41 -7.25
C VAL A 174 12.32 -8.51 -7.32
N LYS A 175 12.81 -8.81 -8.52
CA LYS A 175 13.91 -9.74 -8.75
C LYS A 175 15.10 -9.02 -9.35
N VAL A 176 16.25 -9.26 -8.75
CA VAL A 176 17.56 -8.84 -9.24
C VAL A 176 18.29 -10.08 -9.73
N ASP A 177 18.75 -10.08 -10.98
CA ASP A 177 19.54 -11.19 -11.55
C ASP A 177 18.91 -12.57 -11.29
N GLY A 178 17.57 -12.62 -11.38
CA GLY A 178 16.75 -13.81 -11.13
C GLY A 178 16.47 -14.14 -9.65
N ARG A 179 17.06 -13.41 -8.68
CA ARG A 179 16.84 -13.59 -7.24
C ARG A 179 15.81 -12.60 -6.72
N THR A 180 14.77 -13.10 -6.06
CA THR A 180 13.79 -12.24 -5.37
C THR A 180 14.47 -11.50 -4.23
N ILE A 181 14.34 -10.18 -4.24
CA ILE A 181 14.78 -9.33 -3.13
C ILE A 181 13.72 -9.41 -2.03
N GLY A 182 14.13 -9.86 -0.84
CA GLY A 182 13.26 -9.85 0.35
C GLY A 182 13.21 -8.48 1.02
N ASN A 183 12.15 -8.24 1.79
CA ASN A 183 12.02 -7.10 2.71
C ASN A 183 12.01 -5.70 2.07
N LEU A 184 11.61 -5.55 0.80
CA LEU A 184 11.21 -4.23 0.29
C LEU A 184 9.96 -3.78 1.04
N THR A 185 9.98 -2.55 1.55
CA THR A 185 8.76 -1.96 2.10
C THR A 185 7.82 -1.57 0.95
N PRO A 186 6.50 -1.42 1.21
CA PRO A 186 5.59 -1.01 0.16
C PRO A 186 5.99 0.31 -0.50
N LYS A 187 6.48 1.28 0.29
CA LYS A 187 6.96 2.58 -0.24
C LYS A 187 8.24 2.47 -1.05
N GLU A 188 9.16 1.60 -0.68
CA GLU A 188 10.35 1.32 -1.50
C GLU A 188 9.95 0.68 -2.83
N PHE A 189 8.99 -0.25 -2.81
CA PHE A 189 8.43 -0.84 -4.03
C PHE A 189 7.74 0.22 -4.89
N ASP A 190 6.84 1.01 -4.31
CA ASP A 190 6.11 2.07 -5.02
C ASP A 190 7.06 3.11 -5.60
N LEU A 191 8.12 3.48 -4.86
CA LEU A 191 9.17 4.38 -5.30
C LEU A 191 9.93 3.81 -6.50
N LEU A 192 10.39 2.56 -6.40
CA LEU A 192 11.08 1.88 -7.49
C LEU A 192 10.19 1.81 -8.73
N LEU A 193 8.94 1.38 -8.56
CA LEU A 193 7.96 1.27 -9.64
C LEU A 193 7.68 2.63 -10.28
N PHE A 194 7.52 3.69 -9.49
CA PHE A 194 7.30 5.04 -9.99
C PHE A 194 8.46 5.51 -10.86
N LEU A 195 9.70 5.33 -10.39
CA LEU A 195 10.90 5.69 -11.14
C LEU A 195 11.05 4.83 -12.40
N ALA A 196 10.87 3.51 -12.29
CA ALA A 196 10.99 2.55 -13.39
C ALA A 196 9.95 2.76 -14.50
N ARG A 197 8.78 3.32 -14.18
CA ARG A 197 7.77 3.74 -15.18
C ARG A 197 8.17 4.99 -15.98
N HIS A 198 9.21 5.69 -15.57
CA HIS A 198 9.68 6.91 -16.23
C HIS A 198 11.21 6.85 -16.49
N PRO A 199 11.69 5.85 -17.26
CA PRO A 199 13.11 5.67 -17.52
C PRO A 199 13.70 6.90 -18.22
N GLY A 200 14.88 7.34 -17.78
CA GLY A 200 15.59 8.49 -18.32
C GLY A 200 15.06 9.86 -17.90
N GLN A 201 13.89 9.94 -17.24
CA GLN A 201 13.33 11.19 -16.78
C GLN A 201 13.79 11.53 -15.35
N VAL A 202 14.25 12.77 -15.16
CA VAL A 202 14.57 13.28 -13.81
C VAL A 202 13.27 13.61 -13.09
N MET A 203 13.10 13.02 -11.91
CA MET A 203 12.00 13.29 -11.00
C MET A 203 12.51 14.11 -9.83
N SER A 204 11.92 15.29 -9.61
CA SER A 204 12.23 16.10 -8.44
C SER A 204 11.76 15.43 -7.15
N ARG A 205 12.37 15.79 -6.02
CA ARG A 205 11.98 15.24 -4.71
C ARG A 205 10.52 15.52 -4.40
N GLU A 206 10.05 16.72 -4.70
CA GLU A 206 8.66 17.16 -4.51
C GLU A 206 7.71 16.26 -5.31
N LYS A 207 8.03 16.01 -6.58
CA LYS A 207 7.21 15.17 -7.46
C LYS A 207 7.20 13.71 -7.03
N ILE A 208 8.35 13.18 -6.60
CA ILE A 208 8.43 11.82 -6.05
C ILE A 208 7.56 11.73 -4.79
N LEU A 209 7.71 12.69 -3.89
CA LEU A 209 6.96 12.75 -2.64
C LEU A 209 5.44 12.79 -2.91
N GLU A 210 5.01 13.69 -3.79
CA GLU A 210 3.62 13.84 -4.19
C GLU A 210 3.05 12.56 -4.82
N LYS A 211 3.80 11.88 -5.70
CA LYS A 211 3.29 10.72 -6.43
C LYS A 211 3.31 9.42 -5.64
N VAL A 212 4.29 9.24 -4.76
CA VAL A 212 4.46 7.99 -4.00
C VAL A 212 3.80 8.09 -2.62
N TRP A 213 3.81 9.26 -1.97
CA TRP A 213 3.16 9.48 -0.68
C TRP A 213 1.80 10.17 -0.80
N GLY A 214 1.63 11.16 -1.68
CA GLY A 214 0.36 11.84 -1.94
C GLY A 214 0.42 13.36 -1.72
N TYR A 215 -0.58 14.09 -2.24
CA TYR A 215 -0.66 15.56 -2.14
C TYR A 215 -0.87 16.09 -0.71
N ASP A 216 -1.54 15.32 0.16
CA ASP A 216 -1.80 15.72 1.55
C ASP A 216 -0.60 15.42 2.50
N PHE A 217 0.54 15.02 1.93
CA PHE A 217 1.73 14.66 2.68
C PHE A 217 2.54 15.90 3.08
N TYR A 218 2.47 16.27 4.36
CA TYR A 218 3.23 17.38 4.97
C TYR A 218 4.60 16.92 5.54
N GLY A 219 5.35 16.11 4.80
CA GLY A 219 6.68 15.65 5.22
C GLY A 219 7.84 16.31 4.45
N ASP A 220 9.05 16.14 4.98
CA ASP A 220 10.28 16.70 4.41
C ASP A 220 10.72 15.92 3.15
N LEU A 221 11.28 16.63 2.16
CA LEU A 221 11.92 16.09 0.96
C LEU A 221 13.03 15.08 1.30
N ARG A 222 13.66 15.21 2.48
CA ARG A 222 14.63 14.24 3.00
C ARG A 222 14.08 12.81 3.12
N THR A 223 12.76 12.66 3.23
CA THR A 223 12.08 11.35 3.24
C THR A 223 12.39 10.56 1.97
N VAL A 224 12.40 11.23 0.81
CA VAL A 224 12.75 10.62 -0.48
C VAL A 224 14.19 10.12 -0.43
N ASP A 225 15.12 10.92 0.09
CA ASP A 225 16.54 10.59 0.13
C ASP A 225 16.80 9.32 0.97
N THR A 226 16.15 9.21 2.14
CA THR A 226 16.24 8.03 3.01
C THR A 226 15.72 6.78 2.32
N HIS A 227 14.56 6.85 1.65
CA HIS A 227 14.00 5.70 0.94
C HIS A 227 14.85 5.30 -0.27
N ILE A 228 15.43 6.26 -1.00
CA ILE A 228 16.36 5.97 -2.10
C ILE A 228 17.61 5.27 -1.57
N LYS A 229 18.14 5.70 -0.42
CA LYS A 229 19.29 5.06 0.22
C LYS A 229 18.97 3.60 0.57
N ASN A 230 17.89 3.37 1.32
CA ASN A 230 17.48 2.03 1.75
C ASN A 230 17.16 1.12 0.56
N LEU A 231 16.46 1.65 -0.44
CA LEU A 231 16.15 0.94 -1.68
C LEU A 231 17.43 0.52 -2.42
N ARG A 232 18.42 1.41 -2.56
CA ARG A 232 19.72 1.06 -3.17
C ARG A 232 20.46 -0.02 -2.38
N GLU A 233 20.44 0.04 -1.05
CA GLU A 233 21.06 -0.98 -0.20
C GLU A 233 20.41 -2.36 -0.39
N LYS A 234 19.08 -2.41 -0.47
CA LYS A 234 18.30 -3.64 -0.68
C LYS A 234 18.42 -4.20 -2.09
N LEU A 235 18.47 -3.31 -3.07
CA LEU A 235 18.72 -3.65 -4.46
C LEU A 235 20.14 -4.25 -4.58
N GLY A 236 21.16 -3.56 -4.11
CA GLY A 236 22.55 -4.04 -4.13
C GLY A 236 23.50 -3.08 -4.84
N ARG A 237 24.81 -3.33 -4.73
CA ARG A 237 25.86 -2.39 -5.20
C ARG A 237 26.09 -2.34 -6.71
N GLU A 238 25.57 -3.30 -7.48
CA GLU A 238 25.65 -3.27 -8.95
C GLU A 238 24.47 -2.51 -9.61
N HIS A 239 23.62 -1.86 -8.82
CA HIS A 239 22.25 -1.52 -9.22
C HIS A 239 22.16 -0.06 -9.61
N ALA A 240 22.79 0.23 -10.75
CA ALA A 240 22.87 1.53 -11.41
C ALA A 240 21.50 2.13 -11.78
N TRP A 241 20.39 1.46 -11.46
CA TRP A 241 19.09 1.88 -11.94
C TRP A 241 18.56 3.16 -11.35
N ILE A 242 19.08 3.62 -10.20
CA ILE A 242 18.65 4.88 -9.61
C ILE A 242 19.86 5.80 -9.50
N ALA A 243 19.92 6.81 -10.37
CA ALA A 243 20.96 7.83 -10.37
C ALA A 243 20.53 9.07 -9.60
N THR A 244 21.48 9.69 -8.89
CA THR A 244 21.27 10.99 -8.25
C THR A 244 21.57 12.09 -9.27
N VAL A 245 20.61 13.00 -9.47
CA VAL A 245 20.81 14.24 -10.22
C VAL A 245 20.96 15.37 -9.21
N TRP A 246 22.20 15.77 -8.96
CA TRP A 246 22.55 16.75 -7.93
C TRP A 246 21.75 18.05 -8.06
N GLY A 247 21.16 18.51 -6.95
CA GLY A 247 20.33 19.71 -6.91
C GLY A 247 18.94 19.58 -7.50
N VAL A 248 18.58 18.44 -8.12
CA VAL A 248 17.29 18.26 -8.79
C VAL A 248 16.49 17.10 -8.18
N GLY A 249 17.06 15.90 -8.10
CA GLY A 249 16.30 14.72 -7.67
C GLY A 249 16.94 13.41 -8.10
N TYR A 250 16.09 12.48 -8.56
CA TYR A 250 16.49 11.13 -8.90
C TYR A 250 15.99 10.75 -10.29
N LYS A 251 16.73 9.87 -10.96
CA LYS A 251 16.41 9.39 -12.30
C LYS A 251 16.57 7.88 -12.35
N PHE A 252 15.64 7.21 -13.02
CA PHE A 252 15.82 5.80 -13.34
C PHE A 252 16.70 5.65 -14.58
N GLU A 253 17.83 4.95 -14.49
CA GLU A 253 18.76 4.71 -15.59
C GLU A 253 18.84 3.23 -15.92
N VAL A 254 18.53 2.86 -17.16
CA VAL A 254 18.79 1.49 -17.60
C VAL A 254 20.27 1.46 -18.01
N GLY A 255 21.10 0.70 -17.28
CA GLY A 255 22.50 0.51 -17.67
C GLY A 255 22.56 -0.01 -19.10
N SER A 256 23.27 0.72 -19.95
CA SER A 256 23.56 0.33 -21.34
C SER A 256 24.41 -0.93 -21.40
#